data_AF-A0A6V8ILE1-F1
#
_entry.id   AF-A0A6V8ILE1-F1
#
_cell.length_a   1.000
_cell.length_b   1.000
_cell.length_c   1.000
_cell.angle_alpha   90.00
_cell.angle_beta   90.00
_cell.angle_gamma   90.00
#
_symmetry.space_group_name_H-M   'P 1'
#
loop_
_entity.id
_entity.type
_entity.pdbx_description
1 polymer ?
#
loop_
_entity_poly.entity_id
_entity_poly.type
_entity_poly.pdbx_seq_one_letter_code
_entity_poly.pdbx_strand_id
1 'polypeptide(L)'
;MAFFTTNEFWASIIGAVATILSVWLTVFLGLRKLRDTEMSRLRIKCVTEIIAYRFVIVPTATPSTEARTAFYAALNAIPSLFGQDDSVMRHFRDFRETPASEKNAALLTLIRAVAGVANVPLTTVTDIDLLNPFR
;
A
#
# COMPACT_ATOMS: atom_id res chain seq x y z
N MET A 1 -18.15 -43.48 -46.59
CA MET A 1 -17.98 -42.75 -45.31
C MET A 1 -16.86 -41.74 -45.52
N ALA A 2 -17.15 -40.76 -46.37
CA ALA A 2 -16.21 -39.74 -46.77
C ALA A 2 -16.07 -38.76 -45.60
N PHE A 3 -14.82 -38.51 -45.21
CA PHE A 3 -14.36 -37.14 -45.09
C PHE A 3 -15.31 -36.24 -44.29
N PHE A 4 -15.60 -36.60 -43.03
CA PHE A 4 -16.15 -35.61 -42.11
C PHE A 4 -15.12 -34.48 -42.04
N THR A 5 -15.44 -33.38 -42.71
CA THR A 5 -15.42 -32.06 -42.07
C THR A 5 -14.08 -31.71 -41.40
N THR A 6 -12.95 -31.91 -42.10
CA THR A 6 -11.61 -31.60 -41.57
C THR A 6 -11.53 -30.17 -41.06
N ASN A 7 -12.07 -29.20 -41.79
CA ASN A 7 -12.03 -27.79 -41.40
C ASN A 7 -12.91 -27.47 -40.19
N GLU A 8 -14.09 -28.09 -40.06
CA GLU A 8 -15.01 -27.84 -38.94
C GLU A 8 -14.52 -28.50 -37.65
N PHE A 9 -13.93 -29.70 -37.76
CA PHE A 9 -13.31 -30.38 -36.62
C PHE A 9 -12.12 -29.59 -36.07
N TRP A 10 -11.19 -29.17 -36.93
CA TRP A 10 -10.07 -28.31 -36.51
C TRP A 10 -10.54 -26.94 -36.00
N ALA A 11 -11.56 -26.33 -36.62
CA ALA A 11 -12.15 -25.09 -36.12
C ALA A 11 -12.77 -25.25 -34.72
N SER A 12 -13.42 -26.39 -34.43
CA SER A 12 -13.96 -26.67 -33.10
C SER A 12 -12.87 -26.84 -32.04
N ILE A 13 -11.76 -27.51 -32.39
CA ILE A 13 -10.61 -27.69 -31.50
C ILE A 13 -9.95 -26.33 -31.22
N ILE A 14 -9.71 -25.53 -32.27
CA ILE A 14 -9.12 -24.20 -32.12
C ILE A 14 -10.04 -23.30 -31.29
N GLY A 15 -11.36 -23.36 -31.51
CA GLY A 15 -12.34 -22.63 -30.71
C GLY A 15 -12.33 -23.05 -29.24
N ALA A 16 -12.27 -24.35 -28.95
CA ALA A 16 -12.20 -24.87 -27.60
C ALA A 16 -10.90 -24.44 -26.88
N VAL A 17 -9.75 -24.56 -27.55
CA VAL A 17 -8.45 -24.15 -27.00
C VAL A 17 -8.41 -22.62 -26.77
N ALA A 18 -8.91 -21.83 -27.71
CA ALA A 18 -8.99 -20.38 -27.57
C ALA A 18 -9.88 -19.95 -26.40
N THR A 19 -10.98 -20.68 -26.16
CA THR A 19 -11.89 -20.44 -25.03
C THR A 19 -11.21 -20.78 -23.70
N ILE A 20 -10.48 -21.90 -23.64
CA ILE A 20 -9.72 -22.27 -22.42
C ILE A 20 -8.64 -21.24 -22.11
N LEU A 21 -7.88 -20.81 -23.13
CA LEU A 21 -6.83 -19.80 -22.97
C LEU A 21 -7.40 -18.44 -22.56
N SER A 22 -8.52 -18.02 -23.14
CA SER A 22 -9.15 -16.74 -22.80
C SER A 22 -9.70 -16.72 -21.37
N VAL A 23 -10.31 -17.83 -20.92
CA VAL A 23 -10.76 -17.99 -19.53
C VAL A 23 -9.56 -17.95 -18.58
N TRP A 24 -8.49 -18.69 -18.88
CA TRP A 24 -7.30 -18.73 -18.04
C TRP A 24 -6.63 -17.35 -17.92
N LEU A 25 -6.49 -16.64 -19.04
CA LEU A 25 -5.96 -15.28 -19.06
C LEU A 25 -6.84 -14.32 -18.26
N THR A 26 -8.16 -14.42 -18.40
CA THR A 26 -9.11 -13.56 -17.68
C THR A 26 -9.04 -13.80 -16.18
N VAL A 27 -8.96 -15.05 -15.74
CA VAL A 27 -8.79 -15.40 -14.32
C VAL A 27 -7.46 -14.86 -13.80
N PHE A 28 -6.36 -15.06 -14.52
CA PHE A 28 -5.04 -14.57 -14.12
C PHE A 28 -5.00 -13.04 -13.99
N LEU A 29 -5.54 -12.32 -14.97
CA LEU A 29 -5.65 -10.86 -14.92
C LEU A 29 -6.59 -10.39 -13.79
N GLY A 30 -7.68 -11.11 -13.55
CA GLY A 30 -8.61 -10.85 -12.44
C GLY A 30 -7.94 -10.97 -11.07
N LEU A 31 -7.20 -12.06 -10.84
CA LEU A 31 -6.44 -12.28 -9.61
C LEU A 31 -5.37 -11.20 -9.40
N ARG A 32 -4.67 -10.82 -10.48
CA ARG A 32 -3.67 -9.75 -10.42
C ARG A 32 -4.30 -8.41 -10.02
N LYS A 33 -5.44 -8.05 -10.62
CA LYS A 33 -6.18 -6.83 -10.25
C LYS A 33 -6.66 -6.85 -8.80
N LEU A 34 -7.16 -8.00 -8.32
CA LEU A 34 -7.58 -8.15 -6.92
C LEU A 34 -6.40 -7.93 -5.97
N ARG A 35 -5.26 -8.57 -6.24
CA ARG A 35 -4.04 -8.40 -5.45
C ARG A 35 -3.56 -6.95 -5.43
N ASP A 36 -3.56 -6.29 -6.58
CA ASP A 36 -3.10 -4.89 -6.69
C ASP A 36 -4.06 -3.95 -5.94
N THR A 37 -5.37 -4.24 -5.95
CA THR A 37 -6.39 -3.50 -5.19
C THR A 37 -6.22 -3.71 -3.69
N GLU A 38 -5.96 -4.95 -3.25
CA GLU A 38 -5.72 -5.28 -1.85
C GLU A 38 -4.44 -4.61 -1.34
N MET A 39 -3.37 -4.64 -2.13
CA MET A 39 -2.13 -3.91 -1.82
C MET A 39 -2.37 -2.41 -1.68
N SER A 40 -3.17 -1.81 -2.58
CA SER A 40 -3.55 -0.40 -2.47
C SER A 40 -4.32 -0.12 -1.18
N ARG A 41 -5.26 -1.00 -0.80
CA ARG A 41 -6.01 -0.88 0.44
C ARG A 41 -5.12 -0.98 1.67
N LEU A 42 -4.18 -1.92 1.68
CA LEU A 42 -3.21 -2.08 2.78
C LEU A 42 -2.29 -0.86 2.92
N ARG A 43 -1.82 -0.30 1.79
CA ARG A 43 -1.04 0.95 1.77
C ARG A 43 -1.79 2.12 2.38
N ILE A 44 -3.06 2.31 1.99
CA ILE A 44 -3.93 3.36 2.56
C ILE A 44 -4.12 3.12 4.07
N LYS A 45 -4.42 1.88 4.48
CA LYS A 45 -4.61 1.53 5.90
C LYS A 45 -3.35 1.86 6.72
N CYS A 46 -2.17 1.48 6.22
CA CYS A 46 -0.89 1.79 6.85
C CYS A 46 -0.70 3.31 7.04
N VAL A 47 -0.95 4.11 5.99
CA VAL A 47 -0.87 5.59 6.06
C VAL A 47 -1.83 6.14 7.11
N THR A 48 -3.09 5.66 7.12
CA THR A 48 -4.10 6.14 8.07
C THR A 48 -3.74 5.80 9.52
N GLU A 49 -3.18 4.62 9.79
CA GLU A 49 -2.75 4.24 11.14
C GLU A 49 -1.55 5.08 11.62
N ILE A 50 -0.58 5.36 10.74
CA ILE A 50 0.56 6.24 11.07
C ILE A 50 0.07 7.65 11.42
N ILE A 51 -0.88 8.19 10.65
CA ILE A 51 -1.45 9.53 10.89
C ILE A 51 -2.29 9.54 12.17
N ALA A 52 -3.11 8.52 12.39
CA ALA A 52 -3.98 8.43 13.56
C ALA A 52 -3.16 8.37 14.85
N TYR A 53 -2.09 7.57 14.87
CA TYR A 53 -1.26 7.35 16.05
C TYR A 53 0.02 8.20 16.10
N ARG A 54 0.11 9.27 15.29
CA ARG A 54 1.27 10.18 15.26
C ARG A 54 1.62 10.79 16.63
N PHE A 55 0.62 10.94 17.51
CA PHE A 55 0.79 11.46 18.87
C PHE A 55 1.67 10.58 19.77
N VAL A 56 1.95 9.33 19.38
CA VAL A 56 2.85 8.41 20.10
C VAL A 56 4.27 8.95 20.24
N ILE A 57 4.70 9.84 19.33
CA ILE A 57 6.05 10.45 19.37
C ILE A 57 6.05 11.78 20.14
N VAL A 58 4.87 12.37 20.39
CA VAL A 58 4.77 13.65 21.10
C VAL A 58 4.93 13.43 22.61
N PRO A 59 5.80 14.20 23.31
CA PRO A 59 6.07 14.00 24.74
C PRO A 59 4.89 14.32 25.68
N THR A 60 3.81 14.93 25.18
CA THR A 60 2.80 15.62 25.99
C THR A 60 1.73 14.71 26.58
N ALA A 61 1.56 13.49 26.06
CA ALA A 61 0.62 12.51 26.58
C ALA A 61 1.31 11.15 26.62
N THR A 62 1.23 10.41 27.74
CA THR A 62 1.62 9.00 27.79
C THR A 62 0.68 8.21 26.88
N PRO A 63 1.10 7.76 25.68
CA PRO A 63 0.20 7.06 24.77
C PRO A 63 -0.15 5.69 25.36
N SER A 64 -1.38 5.23 25.14
CA SER A 64 -1.78 3.87 25.52
C SER A 64 -0.87 2.84 24.85
N THR A 65 -0.64 1.71 25.52
CA THR A 65 0.18 0.62 24.96
C THR A 65 -0.34 0.16 23.60
N GLU A 66 -1.66 0.16 23.43
CA GLU A 66 -2.35 -0.17 22.17
C GLU A 66 -2.05 0.82 21.05
N ALA A 67 -2.05 2.14 21.35
CA ALA A 67 -1.69 3.15 20.36
C ALA A 67 -0.23 3.02 19.92
N ARG A 68 0.68 2.70 20.86
CA ARG A 68 2.09 2.45 20.55
C ARG A 68 2.26 1.22 19.68
N THR A 69 1.61 0.10 20.02
CA THR A 69 1.73 -1.14 19.25
C THR A 69 1.17 -0.98 17.85
N ALA A 70 0.01 -0.33 17.69
CA ALA A 70 -0.57 -0.02 16.39
C ALA A 70 0.37 0.85 15.54
N PHE A 71 0.94 1.91 16.13
CA PHE A 71 1.90 2.77 15.45
C PHE A 71 3.16 2.04 14.98
N TYR A 72 3.79 1.26 15.85
CA TYR A 72 4.98 0.49 15.49
C TYR A 72 4.69 -0.65 14.52
N ALA A 73 3.51 -1.26 14.60
CA ALA A 73 3.07 -2.25 13.63
C ALA A 73 2.93 -1.63 12.23
N ALA A 74 2.30 -0.45 12.14
CA ALA A 74 2.17 0.28 10.89
C ALA A 74 3.54 0.72 10.33
N LEU A 75 4.45 1.20 11.18
CA LEU A 75 5.83 1.52 10.78
C LEU A 75 6.60 0.30 10.26
N ASN A 76 6.47 -0.86 10.92
CA ASN A 76 7.12 -2.10 10.50
C ASN A 76 6.54 -2.67 9.19
N ALA A 77 5.31 -2.28 8.83
CA ALA A 77 4.69 -2.65 7.55
C ALA A 77 5.18 -1.79 6.37
N ILE A 78 5.89 -0.67 6.61
CA ILE A 78 6.36 0.21 5.53
C ILE A 78 7.29 -0.52 4.54
N PRO A 79 8.33 -1.26 4.98
CA PRO A 79 9.24 -1.92 4.03
C PRO A 79 8.55 -3.01 3.19
N SER A 80 7.54 -3.69 3.74
CA SER A 80 6.82 -4.73 2.99
C SER A 80 5.82 -4.15 1.99
N LEU A 81 5.19 -3.01 2.30
CA LEU A 81 4.19 -2.38 1.46
C LEU A 81 4.77 -1.39 0.43
N PHE A 82 5.88 -0.73 0.76
CA PHE A 82 6.50 0.36 -0.02
C PHE A 82 7.96 0.07 -0.39
N GLY A 83 8.44 -1.16 -0.24
CA GLY A 83 9.84 -1.52 -0.54
C GLY A 83 10.29 -1.34 -1.99
N GLN A 84 9.36 -1.07 -2.91
CA GLN A 84 9.66 -0.74 -4.32
C GLN A 84 9.89 0.77 -4.53
N ASP A 85 9.60 1.60 -3.53
CA ASP A 85 9.64 3.05 -3.61
C ASP A 85 10.87 3.59 -2.87
N ASP A 86 11.95 3.88 -3.61
CA ASP A 86 13.24 4.32 -3.07
C ASP A 86 13.14 5.60 -2.22
N SER A 87 12.23 6.50 -2.58
CA SER A 87 11.98 7.75 -1.83
C SER A 87 11.42 7.45 -0.43
N VAL A 88 10.44 6.54 -0.34
CA VAL A 88 9.83 6.13 0.93
C VAL A 88 10.86 5.40 1.79
N MET A 89 11.63 4.49 1.21
CA MET A 89 12.65 3.73 1.94
C MET A 89 13.79 4.61 2.45
N ARG A 90 14.18 5.64 1.69
CA ARG A 90 15.13 6.66 2.15
C ARG A 90 14.60 7.43 3.35
N HIS A 91 13.40 7.99 3.25
CA HIS A 91 12.78 8.73 4.37
C HIS A 91 12.51 7.83 5.59
N PHE A 92 12.22 6.55 5.37
CA PHE A 92 12.05 5.58 6.45
C PHE A 92 13.36 5.30 7.18
N ARG A 93 14.47 5.14 6.44
CA ARG A 93 15.81 5.03 7.04
C ARG A 93 16.17 6.29 7.82
N ASP A 94 16.00 7.46 7.20
CA ASP A 94 16.30 8.75 7.81
C ASP A 94 15.50 8.92 9.12
N PHE A 95 14.21 8.56 9.13
CA PHE A 95 13.37 8.57 10.34
C PHE A 95 13.86 7.64 11.46
N ARG A 96 14.44 6.48 11.13
CA ARG A 96 15.00 5.55 12.13
C ARG A 96 16.32 6.05 12.72
N GLU A 97 17.12 6.75 11.93
CA GLU A 97 18.42 7.29 12.31
C GLU A 97 18.32 8.65 13.01
N THR A 98 17.20 9.37 12.82
CA THR A 98 16.98 10.71 13.41
C THR A 98 16.87 10.64 14.95
N PRO A 99 17.57 11.52 15.69
CA PRO A 99 17.48 11.60 17.14
C PRO A 99 16.06 12.02 17.62
N ALA A 100 15.73 11.72 18.87
CA ALA A 100 14.40 11.95 19.43
C ALA A 100 13.92 13.41 19.34
N SER A 101 14.83 14.39 19.33
CA SER A 101 14.53 15.82 19.23
C SER A 101 13.93 16.25 17.88
N GLU A 102 14.29 15.57 16.79
CA GLU A 102 13.88 15.91 15.42
C GLU A 102 12.93 14.87 14.80
N LYS A 103 12.59 13.84 15.58
CA LYS A 103 11.82 12.68 15.12
C LYS A 103 10.43 13.02 14.59
N ASN A 104 9.81 14.10 15.09
CA ASN A 104 8.53 14.60 14.59
C ASN A 104 8.64 15.18 13.17
N ALA A 105 9.70 15.94 12.89
CA ALA A 105 9.92 16.49 11.55
C ALA A 105 10.20 15.36 10.54
N ALA A 106 11.05 14.41 10.92
CA ALA A 106 11.34 13.22 10.12
C ALA A 106 10.09 12.37 9.88
N LEU A 107 9.24 12.17 10.90
CA LEU A 107 7.95 11.47 10.75
C LEU A 107 7.07 12.15 9.71
N LEU A 108 7.01 13.48 9.74
CA LEU A 108 6.14 14.24 8.86
C LEU A 108 6.60 14.12 7.40
N THR A 109 7.92 14.14 7.15
CA THR A 109 8.47 13.87 5.82
C THR A 109 8.17 12.45 5.35
N LEU A 110 8.24 11.47 6.23
CA LEU A 110 7.87 10.08 5.94
C LEU A 110 6.38 9.96 5.60
N ILE A 111 5.49 10.55 6.39
CA ILE A 111 4.03 10.54 6.15
C ILE A 111 3.73 11.12 4.77
N ARG A 112 4.35 12.25 4.40
CA ARG A 112 4.16 12.86 3.07
C ARG A 112 4.63 11.94 1.95
N ALA A 113 5.79 11.30 2.10
CA ALA A 113 6.31 10.37 1.10
C ALA A 113 5.39 9.15 0.92
N VAL A 114 4.98 8.52 2.03
CA VAL A 114 4.11 7.33 2.01
C VAL A 114 2.72 7.68 1.46
N ALA A 115 2.17 8.84 1.84
CA ALA A 115 0.86 9.28 1.35
C ALA A 115 0.88 9.67 -0.13
N GLY A 116 1.98 10.26 -0.62
CA GLY A 116 2.18 10.54 -2.04
C GLY A 116 2.13 9.26 -2.87
N VAL A 117 2.79 8.19 -2.41
CA VAL A 117 2.77 6.87 -3.09
C VAL A 117 1.41 6.19 -2.96
N ALA A 118 0.73 6.34 -1.82
CA ALA A 118 -0.59 5.76 -1.59
C ALA A 118 -1.74 6.54 -2.24
N ASN A 119 -1.46 7.65 -2.94
CA ASN A 119 -2.46 8.58 -3.49
C ASN A 119 -3.47 9.08 -2.45
N VAL A 120 -3.03 9.24 -1.21
CA VAL A 120 -3.86 9.79 -0.14
C VAL A 120 -3.76 11.32 -0.21
N PRO A 121 -4.87 12.05 -0.45
CA PRO A 121 -4.83 13.50 -0.53
C PRO A 121 -4.57 14.09 0.86
N LEU A 122 -3.30 14.36 1.16
CA LEU A 122 -2.87 15.09 2.36
C LEU A 122 -2.71 16.59 2.12
N THR A 123 -3.05 17.09 0.93
CA THR A 123 -2.91 18.49 0.52
C THR A 123 -3.71 19.48 1.38
N THR A 124 -4.64 19.01 2.20
CA THR A 124 -5.45 19.82 3.11
C THR A 124 -4.99 19.79 4.57
N VAL A 125 -4.00 18.96 4.93
CA VAL A 125 -3.54 18.86 6.32
C VAL A 125 -2.29 19.71 6.48
N THR A 126 -2.43 20.86 7.16
CA THR A 126 -1.28 21.74 7.42
C THR A 126 -0.34 21.11 8.44
N ASP A 127 0.95 21.49 8.42
CA ASP A 127 1.94 21.01 9.40
C ASP A 127 1.51 21.26 10.84
N ILE A 128 0.68 22.29 11.05
CA ILE A 128 0.10 22.66 12.33
C ILE A 128 -0.97 21.66 12.77
N ASP A 129 -1.80 21.15 11.85
CA ASP A 129 -2.83 20.11 12.16
C ASP A 129 -2.20 18.73 12.38
N LEU A 130 -1.07 18.45 11.71
CA LEU A 130 -0.29 17.24 11.93
C LEU A 130 0.46 17.28 13.27
N LEU A 131 0.92 18.46 13.72
CA LEU A 131 1.65 18.62 14.97
C LEU A 131 0.75 18.82 16.20
N ASN A 132 -0.53 19.17 16.03
CA ASN A 132 -1.44 19.46 17.14
C ASN A 132 -2.67 18.54 17.12
N PRO A 133 -2.61 17.34 17.75
CA PRO A 133 -3.70 16.37 17.72
C PRO A 133 -4.91 16.73 18.61
N PHE A 134 -4.88 17.85 19.35
CA PHE A 134 -5.86 18.19 20.39
C PHE A 134 -6.50 19.59 20.26
N ARG A 135 -6.78 20.05 19.04
CA ARG A 135 -7.62 21.25 18.89
C ARG A 135 -9.10 20.91 18.86
#